data_AF-A0A7W9M1S0-F1
#
_entry.id   AF-A0A7W9M1S0-F1
#
_cell.length_a   1.000
_cell.length_b   1.000
_cell.length_c   1.000
_cell.angle_alpha   90.00
_cell.angle_beta   90.00
_cell.angle_gamma   90.00
#
_symmetry.space_group_name_H-M   'P 1'
#
loop_
_entity.id
_entity.type
_entity.pdbx_description
1 polymer ?
#
loop_
_entity_poly.entity_id
_entity_poly.type
_entity_poly.pdbx_seq_one_letter_code
_entity_poly.pdbx_strand_id
1 'polypeptide(L)'
;MLEHADAAVLVVDPSDLGVRWASPAARRLFGGASGVLPALVADGDAAAVGTFLQAVGRTGASRCTCAVPVEGSVHRRVDLVARDLSADPDVRGLVVVALDVTGWAETAAELGIRLNTDALTGLANRPGFLPRLEQAVRGAPGTVLLFLDLDQFKEVNDHHGHAAGDHVLRLVAFRLAAVVAGRGTAARLGGDEFVVLLDRLDEQQAIAAAHEILAVIATPVMLADGVVRVSVSAGITFVRPGHGAEDLLHQADLAMYRAKTIGPVGVAVYDEDLEDWALARKHQVDRLAERLEELHAENRALAEAATIDQRTGLPNPATFDADHARLNRVGEPYSLLLVDIDRFHSYNTLYRYLAGHETLRKVGQAIHRTARSADRAYRYGGEEFTVLLPDTRLEGALALGERIRQAVERLGVEHRGNAGGVVTVSIGVVEVPPGASVTDAVEEASVAVLEAKDAGRNRVIGRRAGGG
;
A
#
# COMPACT_ATOMS: atom_id res chain seq x y z
N MET A 1 1.04 69.04 -1.75
CA MET A 1 1.69 67.82 -1.22
C MET A 1 1.21 66.52 -1.89
N LEU A 2 0.11 66.51 -2.66
CA LEU A 2 -0.47 65.31 -3.28
C LEU A 2 -0.06 65.04 -4.74
N GLU A 3 0.66 65.95 -5.41
CA GLU A 3 1.08 65.76 -6.82
C GLU A 3 2.17 64.68 -7.01
N HIS A 4 2.81 64.24 -5.92
CA HIS A 4 3.85 63.21 -5.92
C HIS A 4 3.40 61.90 -5.24
N ALA A 5 2.11 61.73 -4.95
CA ALA A 5 1.61 60.51 -4.33
C ALA A 5 1.54 59.39 -5.38
N ASP A 6 2.26 58.30 -5.16
CA ASP A 6 2.13 57.05 -5.94
C ASP A 6 0.76 56.39 -5.77
N ALA A 7 -0.03 56.82 -4.77
CA ALA A 7 -1.38 56.35 -4.53
C ALA A 7 -2.41 56.95 -5.51
N ALA A 8 -3.31 56.11 -6.01
CA ALA A 8 -4.47 56.55 -6.78
C ALA A 8 -5.50 57.17 -5.81
N VAL A 9 -5.65 58.50 -5.87
CA VAL A 9 -6.55 59.26 -5.00
C VAL A 9 -7.48 60.10 -5.86
N LEU A 10 -8.77 60.10 -5.52
CA LEU A 10 -9.82 60.89 -6.12
C LEU A 10 -10.46 61.77 -5.05
N VAL A 11 -10.79 63.01 -5.40
CA VAL A 11 -11.69 63.85 -4.60
C VAL A 11 -13.00 63.95 -5.36
N VAL A 12 -14.06 63.44 -4.76
CA VAL A 12 -15.40 63.33 -5.33
C VAL A 12 -16.34 64.31 -4.63
N ASP A 13 -17.17 65.00 -5.40
CA ASP A 13 -18.21 65.84 -4.83
C ASP A 13 -19.34 64.99 -4.24
N PRO A 14 -19.74 65.20 -2.98
CA PRO A 14 -20.78 64.39 -2.34
C PRO A 14 -22.18 64.62 -2.93
N SER A 15 -22.41 65.71 -3.67
CA SER A 15 -23.74 66.07 -4.19
C SER A 15 -24.06 65.41 -5.54
N ASP A 16 -23.10 65.34 -6.45
CA ASP A 16 -23.27 64.79 -7.80
C ASP A 16 -22.38 63.56 -8.09
N LEU A 17 -21.54 63.16 -7.13
CA LEU A 17 -20.56 62.07 -7.25
C LEU A 17 -19.52 62.27 -8.37
N GLY A 18 -19.35 63.52 -8.82
CA GLY A 18 -18.39 63.95 -9.81
C GLY A 18 -16.96 63.99 -9.26
N VAL A 19 -16.01 63.44 -10.02
CA VAL A 19 -14.57 63.54 -9.71
C VAL A 19 -14.10 64.97 -9.96
N ARG A 20 -13.81 65.71 -8.89
CA ARG A 20 -13.29 67.10 -8.95
C ARG A 20 -11.78 67.15 -9.09
N TRP A 21 -11.09 66.17 -8.53
CA TRP A 21 -9.64 66.04 -8.63
C TRP A 21 -9.24 64.58 -8.63
N ALA A 22 -8.20 64.25 -9.40
CA ALA A 22 -7.65 62.90 -9.51
C ALA A 22 -6.12 62.99 -9.56
N SER A 23 -5.44 62.18 -8.74
CA SER A 23 -3.99 62.05 -8.81
C SER A 23 -3.55 61.48 -10.16
N PRO A 24 -2.28 61.67 -10.60
CA PRO A 24 -1.78 61.04 -11.82
C PRO A 24 -1.95 59.52 -11.83
N ALA A 25 -1.80 58.86 -10.67
CA ALA A 25 -2.04 57.42 -10.51
C ALA A 25 -3.52 57.06 -10.70
N ALA A 26 -4.46 57.86 -10.17
CA ALA A 26 -5.89 57.64 -10.39
C ALA A 26 -6.29 57.86 -11.86
N ARG A 27 -5.76 58.88 -12.54
CA ARG A 27 -6.02 59.08 -13.97
C ARG A 27 -5.55 57.90 -14.83
N ARG A 28 -4.41 57.29 -14.49
CA ARG A 28 -3.95 56.06 -15.16
C ARG A 28 -4.87 54.87 -14.89
N LEU A 29 -5.36 54.74 -13.66
CA LEU A 29 -6.20 53.61 -13.25
C LEU A 29 -7.61 53.67 -13.85
N PHE A 30 -8.24 54.85 -13.89
CA PHE A 30 -9.61 55.07 -14.35
C PHE A 30 -9.68 55.72 -15.76
N GLY A 31 -8.68 55.52 -16.61
CA GLY A 31 -8.75 55.93 -18.03
C GLY A 31 -8.95 57.43 -18.29
N GLY A 32 -8.29 58.31 -17.51
CA GLY A 32 -8.34 59.76 -17.66
C GLY A 32 -9.12 60.51 -16.57
N ALA A 33 -9.86 59.78 -15.72
CA ALA A 33 -10.60 60.20 -14.52
C ALA A 33 -11.16 61.65 -14.54
N SER A 34 -12.24 61.82 -15.32
CA SER A 34 -13.20 62.93 -15.24
C SER A 34 -14.61 62.37 -15.43
N GLY A 35 -15.62 62.91 -14.76
CA GLY A 35 -17.00 62.39 -14.77
C GLY A 35 -17.44 61.88 -13.40
N VAL A 36 -18.57 61.18 -13.33
CA VAL A 36 -19.09 60.62 -12.07
C VAL A 36 -18.42 59.27 -11.77
N LEU A 37 -17.94 59.07 -10.53
CA LEU A 37 -17.16 57.87 -10.18
C LEU A 37 -17.88 56.54 -10.49
N PRO A 38 -19.20 56.38 -10.27
CA PRO A 38 -19.93 55.17 -10.67
C PRO A 38 -19.91 54.86 -12.18
N ALA A 39 -19.68 55.86 -13.04
CA ALA A 39 -19.58 55.65 -14.50
C ALA A 39 -18.15 55.32 -14.95
N LEU A 40 -17.17 55.35 -14.04
CA LEU A 40 -15.77 55.01 -14.33
C LEU A 40 -15.44 53.55 -13.98
N VAL A 41 -16.41 52.79 -13.46
CA VAL A 41 -16.29 51.36 -13.13
C VAL A 41 -17.10 50.52 -14.11
N ALA A 42 -16.94 49.20 -14.08
CA ALA A 42 -17.68 48.29 -14.94
C ALA A 42 -19.20 48.38 -14.67
N ASP A 43 -20.02 48.21 -15.72
CA ASP A 43 -21.48 48.38 -15.65
C ASP A 43 -22.15 47.56 -14.54
N GLY A 44 -21.64 46.35 -14.27
CA GLY A 44 -22.14 45.47 -13.21
C GLY A 44 -21.93 46.00 -11.79
N ASP A 45 -20.96 46.89 -11.58
CA ASP A 45 -20.56 47.40 -10.26
C ASP A 45 -21.00 48.85 -10.01
N ALA A 46 -21.47 49.57 -11.04
CA ALA A 46 -21.83 50.99 -10.95
C ALA A 46 -22.86 51.28 -9.84
N ALA A 47 -23.91 50.45 -9.73
CA ALA A 47 -24.93 50.59 -8.69
C ALA A 47 -24.34 50.41 -7.28
N ALA A 48 -23.47 49.41 -7.09
CA ALA A 48 -22.83 49.12 -5.81
C ALA A 48 -21.90 50.26 -5.37
N VAL A 49 -21.12 50.83 -6.32
CA VAL A 49 -20.26 52.00 -6.05
C VAL A 49 -21.08 53.22 -5.67
N GLY A 50 -22.22 53.46 -6.33
CA GLY A 50 -23.15 54.52 -5.94
C GLY A 50 -23.67 54.37 -4.51
N THR A 51 -24.13 53.16 -4.14
CA THR A 51 -24.56 52.88 -2.77
C THR A 51 -23.44 53.05 -1.75
N PHE A 52 -22.23 52.61 -2.10
CA PHE A 52 -21.03 52.79 -1.28
C PHE A 52 -20.75 54.27 -0.99
N LEU A 53 -20.74 55.14 -2.00
CA LEU A 53 -20.47 56.58 -1.82
C LEU A 53 -21.56 57.26 -0.97
N GLN A 54 -22.83 56.90 -1.17
CA GLN A 54 -23.92 57.40 -0.34
C GLN A 54 -23.79 56.96 1.13
N ALA A 55 -23.30 55.74 1.38
CA ALA A 55 -23.06 55.27 2.73
C ALA A 55 -21.97 56.10 3.43
N VAL A 56 -20.92 56.52 2.72
CA VAL A 56 -19.83 57.36 3.28
C VAL A 56 -20.37 58.65 3.88
N GLY A 57 -21.30 59.33 3.22
CA GLY A 57 -21.92 60.56 3.76
C GLY A 57 -22.76 60.33 5.02
N ARG A 58 -23.15 59.09 5.32
CA ARG A 58 -23.90 58.72 6.53
C ARG A 58 -23.00 58.21 7.65
N THR A 59 -21.96 57.45 7.31
CA THR A 59 -21.09 56.74 8.26
C THR A 59 -19.73 57.41 8.45
N GLY A 60 -19.40 58.41 7.65
CA GLY A 60 -18.10 59.10 7.60
C GLY A 60 -16.99 58.34 6.86
N ALA A 61 -17.13 57.01 6.71
CA ALA A 61 -16.19 56.18 5.95
C ALA A 61 -16.86 54.89 5.45
N SER A 62 -16.39 54.36 4.32
CA SER A 62 -16.83 53.07 3.78
C SER A 62 -15.73 52.43 2.93
N ARG A 63 -15.95 51.16 2.53
CA ARG A 63 -15.11 50.44 1.56
C ARG A 63 -15.98 49.64 0.59
N CYS A 64 -15.57 49.55 -0.67
CA CYS A 64 -16.11 48.60 -1.64
C CYS A 64 -15.01 48.07 -2.57
N THR A 65 -15.31 46.98 -3.26
CA THR A 65 -14.47 46.42 -4.32
C THR A 65 -15.26 46.48 -5.62
N CYS A 66 -14.64 46.91 -6.71
CA CYS A 66 -15.26 46.98 -8.04
C CYS A 66 -14.25 46.68 -9.15
N ALA A 67 -14.77 46.37 -10.33
CA ALA A 67 -13.99 46.25 -11.56
C ALA A 67 -13.88 47.62 -12.27
N VAL A 68 -12.68 47.97 -12.72
CA VAL A 68 -12.42 49.16 -13.57
C VAL A 68 -12.03 48.68 -14.97
N PRO A 69 -12.71 49.12 -16.03
CA PRO A 69 -12.40 48.73 -17.40
C PRO A 69 -11.04 49.27 -17.86
N VAL A 70 -10.29 48.43 -18.56
CA VAL A 70 -9.02 48.74 -19.24
C VAL A 70 -9.18 48.39 -20.73
N GLU A 71 -8.35 48.96 -21.61
CA GLU A 71 -8.35 48.65 -23.04
C GLU A 71 -8.36 47.13 -23.31
N GLY A 72 -9.20 46.68 -24.25
CA GLY A 72 -9.23 45.28 -24.71
C GLY A 72 -10.10 44.32 -23.90
N SER A 73 -11.18 44.78 -23.24
CA SER A 73 -12.10 43.96 -22.43
C SER A 73 -11.48 43.37 -21.16
N VAL A 74 -10.32 43.89 -20.73
CA VAL A 74 -9.67 43.50 -19.48
C VAL A 74 -10.18 44.42 -18.36
N HIS A 75 -10.42 43.85 -17.18
CA HIS A 75 -10.82 44.61 -16.00
C HIS A 75 -9.74 44.52 -14.92
N ARG A 76 -9.48 45.65 -14.24
CA ARG A 76 -8.71 45.66 -12.98
C ARG A 76 -9.64 45.56 -11.79
N ARG A 77 -9.30 44.77 -10.78
CA ARG A 77 -10.00 44.77 -9.49
C ARG A 77 -9.44 45.88 -8.63
N VAL A 78 -10.30 46.79 -8.19
CA VAL A 78 -9.93 47.97 -7.41
C VAL A 78 -10.71 48.02 -6.12
N ASP A 79 -10.00 48.18 -5.01
CA ASP A 79 -10.59 48.46 -3.71
C ASP A 79 -10.67 49.97 -3.50
N LEU A 80 -11.89 50.45 -3.31
CA LEU A 80 -12.18 51.85 -3.00
C LEU A 80 -12.37 51.99 -1.49
N VAL A 81 -11.57 52.83 -0.87
CA VAL A 81 -11.78 53.27 0.52
C VAL A 81 -12.09 54.76 0.48
N ALA A 82 -13.24 55.14 1.00
CA ALA A 82 -13.67 56.52 1.00
C ALA A 82 -13.86 57.05 2.43
N ARG A 83 -13.47 58.30 2.62
CA ARG A 83 -13.78 59.09 3.83
C ARG A 83 -14.40 60.42 3.45
N ASP A 84 -15.34 60.87 4.27
CA ASP A 84 -15.92 62.19 4.14
C ASP A 84 -15.00 63.24 4.79
N LEU A 85 -14.40 64.11 3.97
CA LEU A 85 -13.65 65.29 4.40
C LEU A 85 -14.34 66.58 3.93
N SER A 86 -15.67 66.57 3.81
CA SER A 86 -16.45 67.73 3.36
C SER A 86 -16.35 68.92 4.32
N ALA A 87 -16.09 68.66 5.60
CA ALA A 87 -15.87 69.70 6.62
C ALA A 87 -14.45 70.29 6.60
N ASP A 88 -13.49 69.64 5.93
CA ASP A 88 -12.12 70.15 5.81
C ASP A 88 -12.09 71.28 4.76
N PRO A 89 -11.67 72.50 5.13
CA PRO A 89 -11.69 73.65 4.23
C PRO A 89 -10.78 73.50 3.01
N ASP A 90 -9.76 72.64 3.07
CA ASP A 90 -8.78 72.42 1.99
C ASP A 90 -9.23 71.32 1.00
N VAL A 91 -10.19 70.47 1.39
CA VAL A 91 -10.65 69.31 0.58
C VAL A 91 -12.10 69.47 0.13
N ARG A 92 -13.00 69.79 1.08
CA ARG A 92 -14.45 70.00 0.87
C ARG A 92 -15.16 68.90 0.07
N GLY A 93 -14.84 67.63 0.28
CA GLY A 93 -15.54 66.51 -0.39
C GLY A 93 -15.12 65.12 0.09
N LEU A 94 -15.53 64.10 -0.66
CA LEU A 94 -15.19 62.71 -0.37
C LEU A 94 -13.80 62.39 -0.92
N VAL A 95 -12.89 61.95 -0.06
CA VAL A 95 -11.58 61.43 -0.49
C VAL A 95 -11.69 59.94 -0.68
N VAL A 96 -11.49 59.49 -1.92
CA VAL A 96 -11.48 58.07 -2.30
C VAL A 96 -10.07 57.66 -2.64
N VAL A 97 -9.55 56.68 -1.90
CA VAL A 97 -8.30 55.99 -2.22
C VAL A 97 -8.65 54.72 -2.97
N ALA A 98 -8.06 54.56 -4.15
CA ALA A 98 -8.20 53.39 -5.00
C ALA A 98 -6.92 52.55 -4.91
N LEU A 99 -7.06 51.28 -4.55
CA LEU A 99 -5.98 50.32 -4.49
C LEU A 99 -6.19 49.28 -5.58
N ASP A 100 -5.25 49.17 -6.52
CA ASP A 100 -5.24 48.10 -7.51
C ASP A 100 -4.90 46.78 -6.81
N VAL A 101 -5.90 45.92 -6.67
CA VAL A 101 -5.81 44.61 -6.03
C VAL A 101 -5.85 43.48 -7.05
N THR A 102 -5.72 43.77 -8.36
CA THR A 102 -5.85 42.78 -9.44
C THR A 102 -4.88 41.61 -9.28
N GLY A 103 -3.60 41.87 -9.00
CA GLY A 103 -2.62 40.79 -8.81
C GLY A 103 -2.93 39.92 -7.57
N TRP A 104 -3.32 40.54 -6.45
CA TRP A 104 -3.72 39.81 -5.25
C TRP A 104 -5.00 39.01 -5.48
N ALA A 105 -5.94 39.59 -6.22
CA ALA A 105 -7.22 39.02 -6.59
C ALA A 105 -7.09 37.77 -7.46
N GLU A 106 -6.27 37.85 -8.50
CA GLU A 106 -5.96 36.74 -9.40
C GLU A 106 -5.20 35.65 -8.65
N THR A 107 -4.18 36.03 -7.87
CA THR A 107 -3.43 35.09 -7.03
C THR A 107 -4.36 34.40 -6.02
N ALA A 108 -5.27 35.14 -5.38
CA ALA A 108 -6.23 34.58 -4.43
C ALA A 108 -7.26 33.66 -5.11
N ALA A 109 -7.69 33.97 -6.34
CA ALA A 109 -8.58 33.12 -7.11
C ALA A 109 -7.87 31.84 -7.57
N GLU A 110 -6.63 31.94 -8.06
CA GLU A 110 -5.79 30.79 -8.40
C GLU A 110 -5.50 29.92 -7.18
N LEU A 111 -5.15 30.52 -6.05
CA LEU A 111 -5.00 29.83 -4.77
C LEU A 111 -6.30 29.17 -4.35
N GLY A 112 -7.44 29.86 -4.49
CA GLY A 112 -8.75 29.32 -4.17
C GLY A 112 -9.12 28.10 -5.03
N ILE A 113 -8.80 28.12 -6.32
CA ILE A 113 -8.95 26.96 -7.20
C ILE A 113 -8.02 25.84 -6.72
N ARG A 114 -6.71 26.10 -6.59
CA ARG A 114 -5.72 25.10 -6.16
C ARG A 114 -6.02 24.47 -4.80
N LEU A 115 -6.57 25.24 -3.87
CA LEU A 115 -6.93 24.77 -2.53
C LEU A 115 -8.22 23.96 -2.51
N ASN A 116 -9.12 24.14 -3.48
CA ASN A 116 -10.43 23.50 -3.53
C ASN A 116 -10.59 22.43 -4.62
N THR A 117 -9.57 22.23 -5.45
CA THR A 117 -9.54 21.19 -6.49
C THR A 117 -8.42 20.20 -6.24
N ASP A 118 -8.65 18.95 -6.60
CA ASP A 118 -7.61 17.92 -6.63
C ASP A 118 -6.68 18.17 -7.82
N ALA A 119 -5.37 18.30 -7.56
CA ALA A 119 -4.40 18.70 -8.57
C ALA A 119 -4.23 17.67 -9.71
N LEU A 120 -4.53 16.40 -9.45
CA LEU A 120 -4.40 15.34 -10.46
C LEU A 120 -5.65 15.27 -11.36
N THR A 121 -6.84 15.32 -10.77
CA THR A 121 -8.10 15.03 -11.47
C THR A 121 -8.89 16.27 -11.88
N GLY A 122 -8.62 17.42 -11.27
CA GLY A 122 -9.37 18.66 -11.50
C GLY A 122 -10.77 18.68 -10.88
N LEU A 123 -11.21 17.60 -10.22
CA LEU A 123 -12.44 17.59 -9.44
C LEU A 123 -12.30 18.44 -8.17
N ALA A 124 -13.40 18.72 -7.48
CA ALA A 124 -13.31 19.28 -6.14
C ALA A 124 -12.50 18.32 -5.23
N ASN A 125 -11.67 18.88 -4.36
CA ASN A 125 -11.04 18.12 -3.28
C ASN A 125 -11.90 18.18 -2.01
N ARG A 126 -11.44 17.57 -0.91
CA ARG A 126 -12.17 17.58 0.36
C ARG A 126 -12.53 19.00 0.86
N PRO A 127 -11.60 19.98 0.94
CA PRO A 127 -11.95 21.39 1.25
C PRO A 127 -12.98 22.01 0.30
N GLY A 128 -12.91 21.71 -1.00
CA GLY A 128 -13.89 22.21 -1.98
C GLY A 128 -15.26 21.55 -1.88
N PHE A 129 -15.31 20.29 -1.45
CA PHE A 129 -16.55 19.50 -1.39
C PHE A 129 -17.35 19.74 -0.10
N LEU A 130 -16.69 19.80 1.05
CA LEU A 130 -17.33 19.80 2.35
C LEU A 130 -18.34 20.95 2.54
N PRO A 131 -18.06 22.21 2.16
CA PRO A 131 -19.03 23.30 2.28
C PRO A 131 -20.30 23.08 1.46
N ARG A 132 -20.21 22.38 0.32
CA ARG A 132 -21.37 22.04 -0.52
C ARG A 132 -22.23 20.98 0.13
N LEU A 133 -21.61 19.96 0.74
CA LEU A 133 -22.31 18.95 1.52
C LEU A 133 -23.01 19.59 2.73
N GLU A 134 -22.33 20.46 3.48
CA GLU A 134 -22.93 21.19 4.60
C GLU A 134 -24.09 22.11 4.18
N GLN A 135 -24.03 22.69 2.98
CA GLN A 135 -25.14 23.46 2.43
C GLN A 135 -26.31 22.55 2.09
N ALA A 136 -26.06 21.37 1.52
CA ALA A 136 -27.11 20.43 1.15
C ALA A 136 -27.79 19.78 2.38
N VAL A 137 -27.06 19.56 3.47
CA VAL A 137 -27.61 19.18 4.79
C VAL A 137 -28.66 20.17 5.29
N ARG A 138 -28.49 21.46 4.97
CA ARG A 138 -29.44 22.53 5.34
C ARG A 138 -30.57 22.71 4.31
N GLY A 139 -30.52 21.99 3.19
CA GLY A 139 -31.41 22.14 2.05
C GLY A 139 -32.69 21.30 2.10
N ALA A 140 -33.35 21.16 0.96
CA ALA A 140 -34.57 20.39 0.80
C ALA A 140 -34.29 18.86 0.75
N PRO A 141 -35.24 18.01 1.18
CA PRO A 141 -35.08 16.56 1.17
C PRO A 141 -34.85 15.98 -0.25
N GLY A 142 -34.16 14.84 -0.30
CA GLY A 142 -33.86 14.12 -1.55
C GLY A 142 -32.44 14.33 -2.09
N THR A 143 -31.56 14.96 -1.32
CA THR A 143 -30.12 14.95 -1.63
C THR A 143 -29.50 13.62 -1.19
N VAL A 144 -28.65 13.08 -2.04
CA VAL A 144 -27.99 11.78 -1.90
C VAL A 144 -26.49 11.97 -2.00
N LEU A 145 -25.76 11.36 -1.08
CA LEU A 145 -24.31 11.26 -1.11
C LEU A 145 -23.91 9.85 -1.53
N LEU A 146 -23.08 9.74 -2.56
CA LEU A 146 -22.43 8.52 -2.97
C LEU A 146 -20.96 8.58 -2.60
N PHE A 147 -20.44 7.53 -1.98
CA PHE A 147 -19.02 7.29 -1.76
C PHE A 147 -18.56 6.15 -2.67
N LEU A 148 -17.52 6.40 -3.45
CA LEU A 148 -17.04 5.54 -4.53
C LEU A 148 -15.57 5.22 -4.29
N ASP A 149 -15.20 3.96 -4.45
CA ASP A 149 -13.81 3.51 -4.35
C ASP A 149 -13.48 2.57 -5.50
N LEU A 150 -12.31 2.76 -6.12
CA LEU A 150 -11.86 1.92 -7.22
C LEU A 150 -11.31 0.59 -6.68
N ASP A 151 -12.01 -0.51 -6.96
CA ASP A 151 -11.59 -1.81 -6.44
C ASP A 151 -10.24 -2.22 -7.02
N GLN A 152 -9.36 -2.75 -6.17
CA GLN A 152 -8.03 -3.27 -6.55
C GLN A 152 -7.14 -2.22 -7.26
N PHE A 153 -7.36 -0.92 -7.05
CA PHE A 153 -6.54 0.13 -7.67
C PHE A 153 -5.05 0.02 -7.33
N LYS A 154 -4.73 -0.49 -6.14
CA LYS A 154 -3.34 -0.80 -5.78
C LYS A 154 -2.70 -1.81 -6.73
N GLU A 155 -3.42 -2.84 -7.17
CA GLU A 155 -2.90 -3.82 -8.12
C GLU A 155 -2.59 -3.18 -9.48
N VAL A 156 -3.37 -2.18 -9.90
CA VAL A 156 -3.08 -1.41 -11.11
C VAL A 156 -1.74 -0.68 -10.95
N ASN A 157 -1.50 -0.03 -9.81
CA ASN A 157 -0.23 0.64 -9.53
C ASN A 157 0.94 -0.35 -9.46
N ASP A 158 0.75 -1.49 -8.81
CA ASP A 158 1.82 -2.48 -8.60
C ASP A 158 2.22 -3.15 -9.93
N HIS A 159 1.27 -3.38 -10.85
CA HIS A 159 1.53 -4.01 -12.15
C HIS A 159 1.96 -3.02 -13.25
N HIS A 160 1.33 -1.84 -13.32
CA HIS A 160 1.53 -0.88 -14.42
C HIS A 160 2.26 0.41 -14.01
N GLY A 161 2.56 0.56 -12.72
CA GLY A 161 3.23 1.73 -12.16
C GLY A 161 2.29 2.90 -11.86
N HIS A 162 2.76 3.82 -11.01
CA HIS A 162 1.97 4.98 -10.57
C HIS A 162 1.51 5.91 -11.70
N ALA A 163 2.30 6.05 -12.78
CA ALA A 163 1.90 6.89 -13.91
C ALA A 163 0.65 6.33 -14.64
N ALA A 164 0.49 5.01 -14.67
CA ALA A 164 -0.70 4.35 -15.17
C ALA A 164 -1.89 4.56 -14.23
N GLY A 165 -1.67 4.41 -12.92
CA GLY A 165 -2.70 4.72 -11.91
C GLY A 165 -3.19 6.17 -12.00
N ASP A 166 -2.29 7.13 -12.18
CA ASP A 166 -2.63 8.53 -12.40
C ASP A 166 -3.46 8.74 -13.66
N HIS A 167 -3.15 8.03 -14.74
CA HIS A 167 -3.92 8.07 -15.97
C HIS A 167 -5.34 7.52 -15.78
N VAL A 168 -5.46 6.40 -15.06
CA VAL A 168 -6.75 5.82 -14.67
C VAL A 168 -7.57 6.83 -13.86
N LEU A 169 -6.99 7.42 -12.80
CA LEU A 169 -7.69 8.40 -11.95
C LEU A 169 -8.19 9.62 -12.74
N ARG A 170 -7.37 10.16 -13.66
CA ARG A 170 -7.78 11.27 -14.54
C ARG A 170 -8.96 10.87 -15.43
N LEU A 171 -8.93 9.67 -16.01
CA LEU A 171 -9.98 9.21 -16.90
C LEU A 171 -11.28 8.90 -16.14
N VAL A 172 -11.18 8.29 -14.96
CA VAL A 172 -12.31 8.07 -14.03
C VAL A 172 -12.93 9.40 -13.66
N ALA A 173 -12.13 10.39 -13.26
CA ALA A 173 -12.62 11.70 -12.90
C ALA A 173 -13.33 12.41 -14.06
N PHE A 174 -12.76 12.34 -15.28
CA PHE A 174 -13.38 12.88 -16.48
C PHE A 174 -14.74 12.25 -16.76
N ARG A 175 -14.81 10.91 -16.70
CA ARG A 175 -16.04 10.13 -16.86
C ARG A 175 -17.08 10.46 -15.80
N LEU A 176 -16.65 10.57 -14.55
CA LEU A 176 -17.51 10.91 -13.41
C LEU A 176 -18.07 12.32 -13.54
N ALA A 177 -17.24 13.30 -13.88
CA ALA A 177 -17.70 14.68 -14.11
C ALA A 177 -18.74 14.75 -15.23
N ALA A 178 -18.53 14.00 -16.32
CA ALA A 178 -19.45 13.97 -17.46
C ALA A 178 -20.82 13.39 -17.11
N VAL A 179 -20.88 12.27 -16.38
CA VAL A 179 -22.16 11.64 -15.98
C VAL A 179 -22.90 12.43 -14.89
N VAL A 180 -22.17 13.14 -14.03
CA VAL A 180 -22.73 13.97 -12.94
C VAL A 180 -23.15 15.37 -13.43
N ALA A 181 -22.67 15.81 -14.59
CA ALA A 181 -22.89 17.16 -15.10
C ALA A 181 -24.38 17.56 -15.12
N GLY A 182 -24.70 18.69 -14.48
CA GLY A 182 -26.06 19.22 -14.39
C GLY A 182 -26.98 18.51 -13.40
N ARG A 183 -26.53 17.43 -12.76
CA ARG A 183 -27.30 16.66 -11.74
C ARG A 183 -26.73 16.80 -10.34
N GLY A 184 -25.46 17.20 -10.21
CA GLY A 184 -24.79 17.29 -8.92
C GLY A 184 -23.34 17.74 -8.98
N THR A 185 -22.57 17.37 -7.95
CA THR A 185 -21.14 17.68 -7.79
C THR A 185 -20.34 16.41 -7.54
N ALA A 186 -19.21 16.25 -8.24
CA ALA A 186 -18.24 15.19 -7.98
C ALA A 186 -16.95 15.73 -7.35
N ALA A 187 -16.33 14.95 -6.47
CA ALA A 187 -15.09 15.28 -5.80
C ALA A 187 -14.20 14.04 -5.64
N ARG A 188 -12.89 14.24 -5.48
CA ARG A 188 -11.92 13.23 -5.06
C ARG A 188 -11.42 13.58 -3.68
N LEU A 189 -11.60 12.68 -2.70
CA LEU A 189 -11.19 12.96 -1.31
C LEU A 189 -9.71 12.64 -1.08
N GLY A 190 -9.19 11.63 -1.77
CA GLY A 190 -7.80 11.18 -1.70
C GLY A 190 -7.67 9.80 -2.33
N GLY A 191 -6.44 9.37 -2.66
CA GLY A 191 -6.20 8.02 -3.20
C GLY A 191 -7.09 7.69 -4.41
N ASP A 192 -7.86 6.62 -4.27
CA ASP A 192 -8.86 6.06 -5.18
C ASP A 192 -10.31 6.40 -4.78
N GLU A 193 -10.51 7.27 -3.79
CA GLU A 193 -11.81 7.62 -3.23
C GLU A 193 -12.43 8.85 -3.88
N PHE A 194 -13.65 8.68 -4.40
CA PHE A 194 -14.46 9.74 -5.00
C PHE A 194 -15.79 9.85 -4.28
N VAL A 195 -16.36 11.05 -4.27
CA VAL A 195 -17.71 11.27 -3.74
C VAL A 195 -18.55 12.06 -4.73
N VAL A 196 -19.85 11.77 -4.74
CA VAL A 196 -20.83 12.46 -5.58
C VAL A 196 -22.00 12.90 -4.73
N LEU A 197 -22.36 14.17 -4.86
CA LEU A 197 -23.57 14.75 -4.28
C LEU A 197 -24.59 14.94 -5.40
N LEU A 198 -25.74 14.29 -5.30
CA LEU A 198 -26.84 14.40 -6.26
C LEU A 198 -28.10 14.90 -5.56
N ASP A 199 -28.90 15.71 -6.25
CA ASP A 199 -30.12 16.30 -5.68
C ASP A 199 -31.40 15.73 -6.30
N ARG A 200 -32.46 15.67 -5.47
CA ARG A 200 -33.84 15.31 -5.83
C ARG A 200 -33.99 13.88 -6.36
N LEU A 201 -33.40 12.92 -5.65
CA LEU A 201 -33.51 11.49 -5.93
C LEU A 201 -34.22 10.76 -4.78
N ASP A 202 -35.11 9.84 -5.13
CA ASP A 202 -35.55 8.78 -4.22
C ASP A 202 -34.55 7.62 -4.18
N GLU A 203 -34.82 6.60 -3.36
CA GLU A 203 -33.94 5.44 -3.19
C GLU A 203 -33.69 4.67 -4.48
N GLN A 204 -34.73 4.41 -5.25
CA GLN A 204 -34.62 3.65 -6.48
C GLN A 204 -33.85 4.43 -7.56
N GLN A 205 -34.08 5.74 -7.63
CA GLN A 205 -33.36 6.64 -8.53
C GLN A 205 -31.89 6.79 -8.13
N ALA A 206 -31.57 6.83 -6.84
CA ALA A 206 -30.20 6.87 -6.33
C ALA A 206 -29.43 5.60 -6.71
N ILE A 207 -30.02 4.42 -6.50
CA ILE A 207 -29.44 3.13 -6.89
C ILE A 207 -29.23 3.07 -8.41
N ALA A 208 -30.19 3.54 -9.21
CA ALA A 208 -30.05 3.59 -10.66
C ALA A 208 -28.92 4.52 -11.10
N ALA A 209 -28.79 5.71 -10.49
CA ALA A 209 -27.71 6.64 -10.76
C ALA A 209 -26.34 6.08 -10.36
N ALA A 210 -26.24 5.36 -9.23
CA ALA A 210 -25.02 4.68 -8.83
C ALA A 210 -24.59 3.63 -9.86
N HIS A 211 -25.51 2.79 -10.34
CA HIS A 211 -25.21 1.81 -11.39
C HIS A 211 -24.82 2.46 -12.72
N GLU A 212 -25.46 3.58 -13.10
CA GLU A 212 -25.07 4.38 -14.28
C GLU A 212 -23.62 4.85 -14.15
N ILE A 213 -23.25 5.43 -13.00
CA ILE A 213 -21.89 5.89 -12.70
C ILE A 213 -20.89 4.72 -12.77
N LEU A 214 -21.19 3.60 -12.10
CA LEU A 214 -20.34 2.41 -12.08
C LEU A 214 -20.09 1.87 -13.49
N ALA A 215 -21.13 1.79 -14.31
CA ALA A 215 -21.03 1.30 -15.69
C ALA A 215 -20.15 2.21 -16.56
N VAL A 216 -20.26 3.53 -16.40
CA VAL A 216 -19.40 4.48 -17.13
C VAL A 216 -17.95 4.35 -16.67
N ILE A 217 -17.68 4.24 -15.36
CA ILE A 217 -16.32 4.09 -14.84
C ILE A 217 -15.67 2.78 -15.30
N ALA A 218 -16.43 1.68 -15.31
CA ALA A 218 -15.95 0.34 -15.68
C ALA A 218 -15.59 0.18 -17.17
N THR A 219 -15.79 1.21 -18.00
CA THR A 219 -15.36 1.16 -19.41
C THR A 219 -13.82 0.99 -19.48
N PRO A 220 -13.29 0.12 -20.38
CA PRO A 220 -11.86 -0.17 -20.40
C PRO A 220 -10.97 1.08 -20.54
N VAL A 221 -9.81 1.05 -19.88
CA VAL A 221 -8.80 2.11 -19.92
C VAL A 221 -7.63 1.64 -20.78
N MET A 222 -7.33 2.39 -21.84
CA MET A 222 -6.18 2.12 -22.70
C MET A 222 -4.92 2.71 -22.07
N LEU A 223 -3.97 1.86 -21.71
CA LEU A 223 -2.63 2.24 -21.23
C LEU A 223 -1.58 1.99 -22.32
N ALA A 224 -0.35 2.44 -22.08
CA ALA A 224 0.76 2.24 -23.03
C ALA A 224 1.14 0.76 -23.22
N ASP A 225 0.92 -0.05 -22.18
CA ASP A 225 1.35 -1.45 -22.06
C ASP A 225 0.19 -2.45 -22.00
N GLY A 226 -1.07 -2.00 -22.13
CA GLY A 226 -2.22 -2.89 -22.13
C GLY A 226 -3.57 -2.20 -21.97
N VAL A 227 -4.59 -3.02 -21.69
CA VAL A 227 -5.96 -2.57 -21.40
C VAL A 227 -6.28 -2.96 -19.96
N VAL A 228 -6.60 -1.96 -19.14
CA VAL A 228 -7.00 -2.16 -17.75
C VAL A 228 -8.51 -2.01 -17.62
N ARG A 229 -9.12 -2.89 -16.83
CA ARG A 229 -10.51 -2.75 -16.39
C ARG A 229 -10.48 -2.51 -14.90
N VAL A 230 -11.07 -1.40 -14.47
CA VAL A 230 -11.31 -1.09 -13.06
C VAL A 230 -12.78 -1.31 -12.77
N SER A 231 -13.09 -1.79 -11.57
CA SER A 231 -14.44 -1.78 -11.03
C SER A 231 -14.53 -0.78 -9.88
N VAL A 232 -15.76 -0.49 -9.45
CA VAL A 232 -16.03 0.49 -8.40
C VAL A 232 -17.09 -0.07 -7.46
N SER A 233 -16.84 0.09 -6.17
CA SER A 233 -17.84 -0.14 -5.13
C SER A 233 -18.43 1.19 -4.68
N ALA A 234 -19.76 1.23 -4.48
CA ALA A 234 -20.48 2.44 -4.10
C ALA A 234 -21.31 2.26 -2.82
N GLY A 235 -21.17 3.20 -1.90
CA GLY A 235 -22.05 3.39 -0.76
C GLY A 235 -22.96 4.59 -0.96
N ILE A 236 -24.24 4.46 -0.65
CA ILE A 236 -25.25 5.51 -0.80
C ILE A 236 -25.78 5.88 0.58
N THR A 237 -25.81 7.17 0.92
CA THR A 237 -26.59 7.67 2.07
C THR A 237 -27.49 8.84 1.67
N PHE A 238 -28.60 8.98 2.37
CA PHE A 238 -29.55 10.06 2.18
C PHE A 238 -29.27 11.16 3.18
N VAL A 239 -29.20 12.40 2.70
CA VAL A 239 -29.07 13.56 3.56
C VAL A 239 -30.34 13.69 4.40
N ARG A 240 -30.19 13.56 5.72
CA ARG A 240 -31.28 13.70 6.71
C ARG A 240 -31.00 14.87 7.65
N PRO A 241 -32.03 15.62 8.08
CA PRO A 241 -31.86 16.67 9.08
C PRO A 241 -31.19 16.14 10.35
N GLY A 242 -30.24 16.88 10.90
CA GLY A 242 -29.56 16.55 12.16
C GLY A 242 -28.22 15.83 12.01
N HIS A 243 -27.86 15.33 10.82
CA HIS A 243 -26.53 14.75 10.57
C HIS A 243 -25.56 15.81 10.02
N GLY A 244 -24.32 15.80 10.51
CA GLY A 244 -23.24 16.61 9.96
C GLY A 244 -22.71 16.05 8.64
N ALA A 245 -21.92 16.85 7.93
CA ALA A 245 -21.26 16.41 6.69
C ALA A 245 -20.30 15.22 6.93
N GLU A 246 -19.59 15.20 8.05
CA GLU A 246 -18.70 14.09 8.44
C GLU A 246 -19.49 12.81 8.74
N ASP A 247 -20.64 12.91 9.41
CA ASP A 247 -21.49 11.75 9.70
C ASP A 247 -21.97 11.11 8.39
N LEU A 248 -22.41 11.93 7.43
CA LEU A 248 -22.84 11.44 6.12
C LEU A 248 -21.70 10.78 5.33
N LEU A 249 -20.50 11.37 5.36
CA LEU A 249 -19.32 10.76 4.74
C LEU A 249 -19.02 9.39 5.38
N HIS A 250 -19.10 9.30 6.71
CA HIS A 250 -18.89 8.05 7.44
C HIS A 250 -19.97 6.99 7.11
N GLN A 251 -21.24 7.37 7.05
CA GLN A 251 -22.35 6.49 6.67
C GLN A 251 -22.20 5.96 5.24
N ALA A 252 -21.83 6.84 4.30
CA ALA A 252 -21.60 6.44 2.92
C ALA A 252 -20.38 5.52 2.77
N ASP A 253 -19.31 5.77 3.54
CA ASP A 253 -18.13 4.88 3.59
C ASP A 253 -18.50 3.50 4.17
N LEU A 254 -19.26 3.43 5.28
CA LEU A 254 -19.76 2.16 5.83
C LEU A 254 -20.58 1.37 4.80
N ALA A 255 -21.48 2.05 4.08
CA ALA A 255 -22.26 1.44 3.02
C ALA A 255 -21.36 0.94 1.88
N MET A 256 -20.36 1.72 1.47
CA MET A 256 -19.38 1.31 0.45
C MET A 256 -18.57 0.09 0.93
N TYR A 257 -18.21 0.04 2.21
CA TYR A 257 -17.49 -1.08 2.79
C TYR A 257 -18.33 -2.36 2.75
N ARG A 258 -19.63 -2.26 3.05
CA ARG A 258 -20.57 -3.37 2.83
C ARG A 258 -20.64 -3.78 1.36
N ALA A 259 -20.70 -2.81 0.44
CA ALA A 259 -20.72 -3.07 -0.99
C ALA A 259 -19.51 -3.92 -1.45
N LYS A 260 -18.31 -3.60 -0.97
CA LYS A 260 -17.07 -4.37 -1.24
C LYS A 260 -17.14 -5.82 -0.78
N THR A 261 -17.96 -6.14 0.23
CA THR A 261 -18.10 -7.53 0.72
C THR A 261 -19.08 -8.38 -0.08
N ILE A 262 -19.98 -7.75 -0.84
CA ILE A 262 -21.01 -8.43 -1.64
C ILE A 262 -20.45 -8.86 -3.01
N GLY A 263 -19.40 -8.16 -3.49
CA GLY A 263 -18.65 -8.51 -4.71
C GLY A 263 -18.00 -7.27 -5.37
N PRO A 264 -17.26 -7.43 -6.47
CA PRO A 264 -16.49 -6.36 -7.12
C PRO A 264 -17.34 -5.32 -7.87
N VAL A 265 -18.67 -5.44 -7.91
CA VAL A 265 -19.56 -4.40 -8.47
C VAL A 265 -20.74 -4.26 -7.51
N GLY A 266 -20.45 -3.71 -6.34
CA GLY A 266 -21.43 -3.56 -5.27
C GLY A 266 -21.97 -2.14 -5.19
N VAL A 267 -23.29 -2.00 -5.08
CA VAL A 267 -23.93 -0.81 -4.53
C VAL A 267 -24.60 -1.22 -3.22
N ALA A 268 -24.39 -0.47 -2.15
CA ALA A 268 -25.16 -0.64 -0.92
C ALA A 268 -25.71 0.71 -0.44
N VAL A 269 -26.91 0.68 0.12
CA VAL A 269 -27.54 1.84 0.75
C VAL A 269 -27.31 1.76 2.26
N TYR A 270 -27.03 2.90 2.89
CA TYR A 270 -26.88 2.99 4.31
C TYR A 270 -28.21 2.73 5.04
N ASP A 271 -28.14 1.85 6.03
CA ASP A 271 -29.19 1.56 7.01
C ASP A 271 -28.57 1.59 8.43
N GLU A 272 -29.38 1.69 9.48
CA GLU A 272 -28.87 1.78 10.86
C GLU A 272 -28.20 0.46 11.32
N ASP A 273 -28.53 -0.67 10.71
CA ASP A 273 -27.96 -1.99 11.04
C ASP A 273 -26.51 -2.14 10.53
N LEU A 274 -26.05 -1.27 9.63
CA LEU A 274 -24.69 -1.30 9.10
C LEU A 274 -23.61 -1.00 10.13
N GLU A 275 -23.89 -0.18 11.15
CA GLU A 275 -22.91 0.09 12.22
C GLU A 275 -22.62 -1.19 13.01
N ASP A 276 -23.68 -1.90 13.41
CA ASP A 276 -23.59 -3.19 14.10
C ASP A 276 -22.92 -4.25 13.23
N TRP A 277 -23.26 -4.27 11.93
CA TRP A 277 -22.61 -5.18 10.96
C TRP A 277 -21.12 -4.90 10.83
N ALA A 278 -20.70 -3.64 10.73
CA ALA A 278 -19.30 -3.26 10.60
C ALA A 278 -18.49 -3.62 11.85
N LEU A 279 -19.05 -3.39 13.03
CA LEU A 279 -18.45 -3.80 14.30
C LEU A 279 -18.31 -5.32 14.41
N ALA A 280 -19.37 -6.06 14.07
CA ALA A 280 -19.35 -7.53 14.06
C ALA A 280 -18.32 -8.07 13.04
N ARG A 281 -18.21 -7.45 11.87
CA ARG A 281 -17.24 -7.79 10.83
C ARG A 281 -15.81 -7.57 11.29
N LYS A 282 -15.51 -6.44 11.93
CA LYS A 282 -14.19 -6.15 12.50
C LYS A 282 -13.80 -7.22 13.53
N HIS A 283 -14.68 -7.51 14.48
CA HIS A 283 -14.43 -8.56 15.47
C HIS A 283 -14.24 -9.95 14.84
N GLN A 284 -14.90 -10.24 13.71
CA GLN A 284 -14.68 -11.47 12.98
C GLN A 284 -13.28 -11.51 12.34
N VAL A 285 -12.82 -10.42 11.73
CA VAL A 285 -11.48 -10.33 11.14
C VAL A 285 -10.41 -10.47 12.22
N ASP A 286 -10.55 -9.78 13.35
CA ASP A 286 -9.60 -9.85 14.46
C ASP A 286 -9.47 -11.29 15.00
N ARG A 287 -10.61 -11.98 15.22
CA ARG A 287 -10.60 -13.40 15.65
C ARG A 287 -9.93 -14.32 14.63
N LEU A 288 -10.14 -14.08 13.33
CA LEU A 288 -9.51 -14.89 12.28
C LEU A 288 -7.99 -14.66 12.22
N ALA A 289 -7.53 -13.43 12.45
CA ALA A 289 -6.11 -13.10 12.51
C ALA A 289 -5.44 -13.79 13.71
N GLU A 290 -6.03 -13.71 14.90
CA GLU A 290 -5.56 -14.41 16.10
C GLU A 290 -5.47 -15.93 15.85
N ARG A 291 -6.52 -16.52 15.26
CA ARG A 291 -6.54 -17.95 14.96
C ARG A 291 -5.47 -18.37 13.94
N LEU A 292 -5.17 -17.52 12.96
CA LEU A 292 -4.11 -17.78 11.99
C LEU A 292 -2.73 -17.79 12.65
N GLU A 293 -2.49 -16.87 13.59
CA GLU A 293 -1.24 -16.82 14.36
C GLU A 293 -1.05 -18.07 15.23
N GLU A 294 -2.11 -18.51 15.92
CA GLU A 294 -2.12 -19.76 16.68
C GLU A 294 -1.78 -20.96 15.79
N LEU A 295 -2.45 -21.10 14.65
CA LEU A 295 -2.19 -22.19 13.71
C LEU A 295 -0.75 -22.16 13.16
N HIS A 296 -0.21 -20.97 12.89
CA HIS A 296 1.18 -20.84 12.49
C HIS A 296 2.15 -21.22 13.62
N ALA A 297 1.84 -20.90 14.88
CA ALA A 297 2.64 -21.31 16.02
C ALA A 297 2.60 -22.82 16.24
N GLU A 298 1.42 -23.43 16.17
CA GLU A 298 1.23 -24.89 16.25
C GLU A 298 2.00 -25.62 15.15
N ASN A 299 1.90 -25.15 13.90
CA ASN A 299 2.64 -25.72 12.77
C ASN A 299 4.16 -25.61 12.94
N ARG A 300 4.67 -24.49 13.46
CA ARG A 300 6.11 -24.36 13.78
C ARG A 300 6.53 -25.35 14.86
N ALA A 301 5.77 -25.48 15.94
CA ALA A 301 6.08 -26.41 17.01
C ALA A 301 6.07 -27.87 16.52
N LEU A 302 5.13 -28.24 15.64
CA LEU A 302 5.10 -29.56 15.01
C LEU A 302 6.31 -29.80 14.10
N ALA A 303 6.73 -28.80 13.32
CA ALA A 303 7.91 -28.90 12.48
C ALA A 303 9.20 -29.08 13.31
N GLU A 304 9.31 -28.39 14.44
CA GLU A 304 10.44 -28.55 15.38
C GLU A 304 10.45 -29.93 16.05
N ALA A 305 9.28 -30.46 16.43
CA ALA A 305 9.15 -31.79 17.01
C ALA A 305 9.53 -32.90 16.01
N ALA A 306 9.46 -32.64 14.70
CA ALA A 306 9.85 -33.55 13.64
C ALA A 306 11.35 -33.48 13.28
N THR A 307 12.24 -33.05 14.18
CA THR A 307 13.70 -32.93 13.91
C THR A 307 14.51 -34.17 14.28
N ILE A 308 13.97 -35.09 15.08
CA ILE A 308 14.68 -36.27 15.59
C ILE A 308 14.00 -37.56 15.12
N ASP A 309 14.78 -38.53 14.65
CA ASP A 309 14.32 -39.89 14.37
C ASP A 309 14.04 -40.65 15.68
N GLN A 310 12.78 -41.05 15.88
CA GLN A 310 12.32 -41.69 17.12
C GLN A 310 13.01 -43.03 17.44
N ARG A 311 13.60 -43.72 16.45
CA ARG A 311 14.22 -45.04 16.66
C ARG A 311 15.66 -44.94 17.14
N THR A 312 16.38 -43.91 16.71
CA THR A 312 17.82 -43.76 16.97
C THR A 312 18.16 -42.59 17.89
N GLY A 313 17.27 -41.60 18.01
CA GLY A 313 17.53 -40.35 18.73
C GLY A 313 18.45 -39.39 17.98
N LEU A 314 18.83 -39.71 16.74
CA LEU A 314 19.61 -38.83 15.86
C LEU A 314 18.68 -37.90 15.09
N PRO A 315 19.16 -36.72 14.66
CA PRO A 315 18.41 -35.87 13.76
C PRO A 315 18.04 -36.57 12.44
N ASN A 316 16.89 -36.20 11.90
CA ASN A 316 16.28 -36.82 10.74
C ASN A 316 16.81 -36.23 9.40
N PRO A 317 16.35 -36.74 8.23
CA PRO A 317 16.83 -36.28 6.92
C PRO A 317 16.55 -34.80 6.66
N ALA A 318 15.41 -34.27 7.12
CA ALA A 318 15.10 -32.84 6.99
C ALA A 318 16.12 -31.95 7.73
N THR A 319 16.59 -32.40 8.90
CA THR A 319 17.64 -31.68 9.65
C THR A 319 19.00 -31.79 8.95
N PHE A 320 19.29 -32.93 8.32
CA PHE A 320 20.49 -33.09 7.48
C PHE A 320 20.50 -32.11 6.31
N ASP A 321 19.40 -32.00 5.55
CA ASP A 321 19.29 -31.10 4.40
C ASP A 321 19.48 -29.63 4.82
N ALA A 322 18.89 -29.23 5.94
CA ALA A 322 19.02 -27.88 6.50
C ALA A 322 20.47 -27.56 6.93
N ASP A 323 21.15 -28.51 7.57
CA ASP A 323 22.53 -28.35 8.03
C ASP A 323 23.51 -28.34 6.85
N HIS A 324 23.30 -29.18 5.83
CA HIS A 324 24.04 -29.15 4.57
C HIS A 324 23.90 -27.79 3.87
N ALA A 325 22.67 -27.28 3.74
CA ALA A 325 22.41 -25.95 3.16
C ALA A 325 23.04 -24.80 3.97
N ARG A 326 23.20 -24.97 5.29
CA ARG A 326 23.93 -24.00 6.12
C ARG A 326 25.43 -24.03 5.84
N LEU A 327 26.06 -25.22 5.77
CA LEU A 327 27.48 -25.36 5.46
C LEU A 327 27.83 -24.83 4.07
N ASN A 328 27.01 -25.13 3.06
CA ASN A 328 27.20 -24.59 1.72
C ASN A 328 27.17 -23.06 1.66
N ARG A 329 26.37 -22.40 2.50
CA ARG A 329 26.31 -20.94 2.58
C ARG A 329 27.58 -20.31 3.17
N VAL A 330 28.32 -21.06 3.99
CA VAL A 330 29.63 -20.61 4.50
C VAL A 330 30.66 -20.53 3.37
N GLY A 331 30.51 -21.36 2.33
CA GLY A 331 31.34 -21.31 1.13
C GLY A 331 32.69 -22.02 1.25
N GLU A 332 32.89 -22.82 2.30
CA GLU A 332 34.11 -23.60 2.54
C GLU A 332 33.86 -25.09 2.26
N PRO A 333 34.86 -25.84 1.73
CA PRO A 333 34.75 -27.29 1.58
C PRO A 333 34.59 -28.01 2.92
N TYR A 334 33.74 -29.03 2.95
CA TYR A 334 33.53 -29.92 4.10
C TYR A 334 33.42 -31.36 3.63
N SER A 335 33.33 -32.32 4.54
CA SER A 335 33.16 -33.74 4.17
C SER A 335 31.84 -34.31 4.64
N LEU A 336 31.32 -35.26 3.86
CA LEU A 336 30.13 -36.05 4.15
C LEU A 336 30.52 -37.53 4.22
N LEU A 337 30.06 -38.22 5.26
CA LEU A 337 30.08 -39.68 5.33
C LEU A 337 28.67 -40.20 5.11
N LEU A 338 28.53 -41.22 4.27
CA LEU A 338 27.35 -42.08 4.20
C LEU A 338 27.72 -43.45 4.75
N VAL A 339 27.01 -43.90 5.77
CA VAL A 339 27.26 -45.12 6.53
C VAL A 339 26.07 -46.05 6.35
N ASP A 340 26.31 -47.21 5.76
CA ASP A 340 25.29 -48.24 5.51
C ASP A 340 25.61 -49.52 6.29
N ILE A 341 24.60 -50.09 6.96
CA ILE A 341 24.76 -51.33 7.72
C ILE A 341 24.80 -52.54 6.78
N ASP A 342 25.91 -53.27 6.81
CA ASP A 342 26.15 -54.39 5.92
C ASP A 342 25.11 -55.51 6.11
N ARG A 343 24.41 -55.83 5.02
CA ARG A 343 23.42 -56.93 4.93
C ARG A 343 22.28 -56.78 5.96
N PHE A 344 21.81 -55.56 6.21
CA PHE A 344 20.80 -55.34 7.24
C PHE A 344 19.41 -55.86 6.88
N HIS A 345 19.02 -55.90 5.60
CA HIS A 345 17.83 -56.64 5.17
C HIS A 345 17.88 -58.11 5.64
N SER A 346 18.99 -58.82 5.35
CA SER A 346 19.19 -60.20 5.80
C SER A 346 19.24 -60.32 7.31
N TYR A 347 19.81 -59.33 8.01
CA TYR A 347 19.79 -59.27 9.47
C TYR A 347 18.36 -59.25 10.01
N ASN A 348 17.50 -58.38 9.48
CA ASN A 348 16.10 -58.28 9.91
C ASN A 348 15.31 -59.57 9.63
N THR A 349 15.61 -60.26 8.53
CA THR A 349 15.03 -61.58 8.22
C THR A 349 15.45 -62.64 9.25
N LEU A 350 16.73 -62.65 9.66
CA LEU A 350 17.29 -63.64 10.58
C LEU A 350 16.92 -63.40 12.05
N TYR A 351 16.92 -62.14 12.49
CA TYR A 351 16.84 -61.77 13.92
C TYR A 351 15.53 -61.07 14.30
N ARG A 352 14.62 -60.84 13.34
CA ARG A 352 13.35 -60.12 13.47
C ARG A 352 13.52 -58.61 13.65
N TYR A 353 12.48 -57.86 13.26
CA TYR A 353 12.52 -56.39 13.19
C TYR A 353 12.89 -55.68 14.50
N LEU A 354 12.42 -56.17 15.66
CA LEU A 354 12.74 -55.57 16.96
C LEU A 354 14.24 -55.59 17.28
N ALA A 355 14.95 -56.68 16.92
CA ALA A 355 16.41 -56.73 17.02
C ALA A 355 17.06 -55.74 16.06
N GLY A 356 16.48 -55.54 14.87
CA GLY A 356 16.89 -54.50 13.92
C GLY A 356 16.81 -53.08 14.48
N HIS A 357 15.70 -52.74 15.16
CA HIS A 357 15.56 -51.43 15.83
C HIS A 357 16.63 -51.20 16.88
N GLU A 358 16.92 -52.21 17.70
CA GLU A 358 17.97 -52.10 18.72
C GLU A 358 19.37 -51.95 18.08
N THR A 359 19.63 -52.66 16.98
CA THR A 359 20.86 -52.51 16.19
C THR A 359 20.99 -51.10 15.63
N LEU A 360 19.95 -50.55 15.01
CA LEU A 360 19.96 -49.16 14.51
C LEU A 360 20.28 -48.17 15.64
N ARG A 361 19.68 -48.36 16.82
CA ARG A 361 19.95 -47.50 17.99
C ARG A 361 21.40 -47.62 18.46
N LYS A 362 21.96 -48.84 18.55
CA LYS A 362 23.34 -49.08 18.96
C LYS A 362 24.34 -48.51 17.96
N VAL A 363 24.11 -48.72 16.66
CA VAL A 363 24.93 -48.17 15.57
C VAL A 363 24.88 -46.64 15.58
N GLY A 364 23.68 -46.04 15.62
CA GLY A 364 23.53 -44.59 15.70
C GLY A 364 24.25 -43.97 16.90
N GLN A 365 24.16 -44.61 18.08
CA GLN A 365 24.91 -44.18 19.27
C GLN A 365 26.43 -44.32 19.13
N ALA A 366 26.91 -45.38 18.45
CA ALA A 366 28.34 -45.55 18.19
C ALA A 366 28.88 -44.48 17.23
N ILE A 367 28.14 -44.16 16.17
CA ILE A 367 28.48 -43.07 15.23
C ILE A 367 28.55 -41.75 16.00
N HIS A 368 27.48 -41.41 16.74
CA HIS A 368 27.39 -40.15 17.48
C HIS A 368 28.51 -39.97 18.52
N ARG A 369 28.88 -41.02 19.26
CA ARG A 369 29.97 -40.97 20.26
C ARG A 369 31.36 -40.88 19.65
N THR A 370 31.52 -41.30 18.40
CA THR A 370 32.81 -41.27 17.69
C THR A 370 33.03 -39.92 17.00
N ALA A 371 31.95 -39.25 16.61
CA ALA A 371 31.94 -37.90 16.06
C ALA A 371 32.35 -36.86 17.11
N ARG A 372 33.02 -35.77 16.68
CA ARG A 372 33.39 -34.65 17.56
C ARG A 372 32.18 -33.74 17.81
N SER A 373 32.29 -32.78 18.72
CA SER A 373 31.22 -31.80 18.99
C SER A 373 30.84 -30.93 17.78
N ALA A 374 31.78 -30.71 16.86
CA ALA A 374 31.54 -29.98 15.60
C ALA A 374 30.92 -30.85 14.50
N ASP A 375 31.06 -32.17 14.62
CA ASP A 375 30.53 -33.13 13.66
C ASP A 375 29.09 -33.49 14.06
N ARG A 376 28.22 -33.73 13.09
CA ARG A 376 26.84 -34.12 13.38
C ARG A 376 26.44 -35.35 12.59
N ALA A 377 25.93 -36.35 13.31
CA ALA A 377 25.41 -37.60 12.75
C ALA A 377 23.88 -37.53 12.61
N TYR A 378 23.34 -38.11 11.55
CA TYR A 378 21.93 -38.12 11.21
C TYR A 378 21.50 -39.53 10.84
N ARG A 379 20.21 -39.82 10.97
CA ARG A 379 19.63 -40.99 10.33
C ARG A 379 18.97 -40.57 9.02
N TYR A 380 19.49 -41.05 7.90
CA TYR A 380 19.11 -40.59 6.57
C TYR A 380 17.95 -41.39 5.97
N GLY A 381 17.86 -42.68 6.26
CA GLY A 381 16.75 -43.52 5.80
C GLY A 381 17.02 -44.99 6.08
N GLY A 382 15.99 -45.81 6.24
CA GLY A 382 16.15 -47.26 6.42
C GLY A 382 17.25 -47.66 7.43
N GLU A 383 18.37 -48.15 6.89
CA GLU A 383 19.60 -48.61 7.55
C GLU A 383 20.81 -47.66 7.39
N GLU A 384 20.59 -46.51 6.77
CA GLU A 384 21.61 -45.52 6.40
C GLU A 384 21.68 -44.36 7.39
N PHE A 385 22.92 -43.95 7.67
CA PHE A 385 23.27 -42.81 8.50
C PHE A 385 24.19 -41.88 7.71
N THR A 386 24.09 -40.58 7.95
CA THR A 386 25.03 -39.61 7.39
C THR A 386 25.77 -38.89 8.51
N VAL A 387 26.99 -38.41 8.23
CA VAL A 387 27.74 -37.54 9.14
C VAL A 387 28.28 -36.36 8.36
N LEU A 388 27.91 -35.14 8.76
CA LEU A 388 28.47 -33.91 8.22
C LEU A 388 29.67 -33.48 9.09
N LEU A 389 30.79 -33.20 8.42
CA LEU A 389 32.07 -32.85 9.04
C LEU A 389 32.51 -31.45 8.59
N PRO A 390 32.10 -30.39 9.29
CA PRO A 390 32.58 -29.03 9.02
C PRO A 390 34.10 -28.96 9.12
N ASP A 391 34.72 -28.12 8.30
CA ASP A 391 36.17 -27.83 8.31
C ASP A 391 37.08 -29.08 8.24
N THR A 392 36.55 -30.17 7.67
CA THR A 392 37.26 -31.45 7.58
C THR A 392 37.41 -31.85 6.13
N ARG A 393 38.66 -32.00 5.69
CA ARG A 393 39.01 -32.51 4.35
C ARG A 393 38.98 -34.03 4.29
N LEU A 394 39.04 -34.57 3.08
CA LEU A 394 38.89 -36.00 2.78
C LEU A 394 39.73 -36.93 3.68
N GLU A 395 41.00 -36.60 3.92
CA GLU A 395 41.90 -37.43 4.74
C GLU A 395 41.43 -37.54 6.20
N GLY A 396 41.03 -36.42 6.80
CA GLY A 396 40.47 -36.40 8.15
C GLY A 396 39.13 -37.12 8.25
N ALA A 397 38.31 -37.00 7.19
CA ALA A 397 37.03 -37.68 7.07
C ALA A 397 37.17 -39.20 6.93
N LEU A 398 38.14 -39.67 6.13
CA LEU A 398 38.51 -41.08 6.01
C LEU A 398 38.96 -41.66 7.36
N ALA A 399 39.79 -40.93 8.09
CA ALA A 399 40.24 -41.35 9.42
C ALA A 399 39.07 -41.46 10.42
N LEU A 400 38.10 -40.53 10.39
CA LEU A 400 36.89 -40.64 11.20
C LEU A 400 36.01 -41.81 10.75
N GLY A 401 35.83 -42.00 9.44
CA GLY A 401 35.11 -43.13 8.88
C GLY A 401 35.65 -44.46 9.41
N GLU A 402 36.98 -44.62 9.42
CA GLU A 402 37.60 -45.85 9.91
C GLU A 402 37.40 -46.04 11.42
N ARG A 403 37.45 -44.95 12.21
CA ARG A 403 37.10 -45.02 13.63
C ARG A 403 35.64 -45.44 13.85
N ILE A 404 34.71 -44.91 13.05
CA ILE A 404 33.28 -45.26 13.11
C ILE A 404 33.10 -46.73 12.75
N ARG A 405 33.70 -47.19 11.65
CA ARG A 405 33.63 -48.58 11.21
C ARG A 405 34.09 -49.54 12.29
N GLN A 406 35.26 -49.29 12.88
CA GLN A 406 35.80 -50.08 13.98
C GLN A 406 34.94 -49.99 15.25
N ALA A 407 34.36 -48.83 15.54
CA ALA A 407 33.48 -48.66 16.69
C ALA A 407 32.20 -49.51 16.56
N VAL A 408 31.61 -49.56 15.36
CA VAL A 408 30.44 -50.39 15.07
C VAL A 408 30.78 -51.88 15.15
N GLU A 409 31.89 -52.30 14.55
CA GLU A 409 32.35 -53.70 14.62
C GLU A 409 32.61 -54.14 16.07
N ARG A 410 33.21 -53.27 16.89
CA ARG A 410 33.43 -53.51 18.33
C ARG A 410 32.17 -53.59 19.18
N LEU A 411 30.99 -53.20 18.66
CA LEU A 411 29.73 -53.44 19.37
C LEU A 411 29.45 -54.94 19.54
N GLY A 412 30.04 -55.79 18.68
CA GLY A 412 29.92 -57.25 18.77
C GLY A 412 28.49 -57.76 18.61
N VAL A 413 27.62 -57.01 17.93
CA VAL A 413 26.23 -57.43 17.68
C VAL A 413 26.27 -58.61 16.71
N GLU A 414 25.76 -59.78 17.12
CA GLU A 414 25.82 -61.00 16.34
C GLU A 414 25.09 -60.87 14.99
N HIS A 415 25.78 -61.16 13.88
CA HIS A 415 25.19 -61.28 12.54
C HIS A 415 25.85 -62.43 11.78
N ARG A 416 25.22 -63.62 11.83
CA ARG A 416 25.70 -64.83 11.12
C ARG A 416 25.72 -64.70 9.60
N GLY A 417 25.00 -63.71 9.06
CA GLY A 417 25.03 -63.39 7.64
C GLY A 417 26.29 -62.66 7.20
N ASN A 418 27.12 -62.17 8.13
CA ASN A 418 28.40 -61.54 7.84
C ASN A 418 29.57 -62.51 8.05
N ALA A 419 30.65 -62.37 7.27
CA ALA A 419 31.82 -63.25 7.34
C ALA A 419 32.52 -63.20 8.71
N GLY A 420 32.48 -62.05 9.40
CA GLY A 420 33.00 -61.89 10.77
C GLY A 420 32.01 -62.25 11.88
N GLY A 421 30.81 -62.73 11.54
CA GLY A 421 29.78 -63.11 12.52
C GLY A 421 29.16 -61.95 13.31
N VAL A 422 29.50 -60.70 12.97
CA VAL A 422 29.02 -59.48 13.65
C VAL A 422 28.51 -58.43 12.66
N VAL A 423 27.67 -57.51 13.14
CA VAL A 423 27.21 -56.34 12.38
C VAL A 423 28.41 -55.47 12.03
N THR A 424 28.49 -55.09 10.76
CA THR A 424 29.56 -54.24 10.19
C THR A 424 28.91 -53.14 9.33
N VAL A 425 29.69 -52.13 8.96
CA VAL A 425 29.23 -51.03 8.11
C VAL A 425 30.18 -50.81 6.94
N SER A 426 29.61 -50.43 5.81
CA SER A 426 30.34 -49.91 4.65
C SER A 426 30.14 -48.40 4.59
N ILE A 427 31.23 -47.64 4.45
CA ILE A 427 31.21 -46.18 4.57
C ILE A 427 31.76 -45.55 3.29
N GLY A 428 30.96 -44.70 2.66
CA GLY A 428 31.37 -43.80 1.60
C GLY A 428 31.71 -42.43 2.16
N VAL A 429 32.86 -41.88 1.78
CA VAL A 429 33.31 -40.53 2.19
C VAL A 429 33.44 -39.66 0.95
N VAL A 430 32.88 -38.46 1.00
CA VAL A 430 33.01 -37.48 -0.06
C VAL A 430 33.43 -36.13 0.51
N GLU A 431 34.41 -35.50 -0.13
CA GLU A 431 34.69 -34.08 0.07
C GLU A 431 33.72 -33.27 -0.80
N VAL A 432 32.88 -32.46 -0.16
CA VAL A 432 31.80 -31.69 -0.78
C VAL A 432 32.33 -30.29 -1.13
N PRO A 433 32.37 -29.92 -2.42
CA PRO A 433 32.80 -28.59 -2.82
C PRO A 433 31.71 -27.54 -2.52
N PRO A 434 32.10 -26.27 -2.32
CA PRO A 434 31.15 -25.18 -2.12
C PRO A 434 30.12 -25.12 -3.25
N GLY A 435 28.84 -25.04 -2.88
CA GLY A 435 27.73 -24.92 -3.83
C GLY A 435 27.21 -26.24 -4.42
N ALA A 436 27.76 -27.39 -4.05
CA ALA A 436 27.20 -28.69 -4.44
C ALA A 436 25.77 -28.88 -3.90
N SER A 437 24.86 -29.47 -4.68
CA SER A 437 23.53 -29.80 -4.15
C SER A 437 23.59 -30.97 -3.17
N VAL A 438 22.60 -31.07 -2.27
CA VAL A 438 22.53 -32.20 -1.32
C VAL A 438 22.38 -33.53 -2.04
N THR A 439 21.64 -33.53 -3.16
CA THR A 439 21.43 -34.71 -4.00
C THR A 439 22.74 -35.21 -4.58
N ASP A 440 23.55 -34.32 -5.17
CA ASP A 440 24.83 -34.70 -5.77
C ASP A 440 25.81 -35.23 -4.72
N ALA A 441 25.89 -34.57 -3.57
CA ALA A 441 26.78 -34.99 -2.47
C ALA A 441 26.41 -36.39 -1.94
N VAL A 442 25.12 -36.66 -1.76
CA VAL A 442 24.63 -37.97 -1.29
C VAL A 442 24.80 -39.04 -2.37
N GLU A 443 24.58 -38.72 -3.64
CA GLU A 443 24.77 -39.64 -4.76
C GLU A 443 26.23 -40.10 -4.85
N GLU A 444 27.19 -39.18 -4.80
CA GLU A 444 28.62 -39.52 -4.80
C GLU A 444 29.03 -40.37 -3.58
N ALA A 445 28.51 -40.03 -2.39
CA ALA A 445 28.74 -40.84 -1.20
C ALA A 445 28.14 -42.26 -1.35
N SER A 446 26.99 -42.38 -2.01
CA SER A 446 26.31 -43.65 -2.30
C SER A 446 27.14 -44.52 -3.25
N VAL A 447 27.76 -43.92 -4.27
CA VAL A 447 28.67 -44.66 -5.16
C VAL A 447 29.87 -45.19 -4.37
N ALA A 448 30.47 -44.39 -3.48
CA ALA A 448 31.56 -44.86 -2.61
C ALA A 448 31.13 -46.00 -1.67
N VAL A 449 29.90 -45.96 -1.12
CA VAL A 449 29.33 -47.07 -0.34
C VAL A 449 29.19 -48.34 -1.19
N LEU A 450 28.72 -48.22 -2.43
CA LEU A 450 28.57 -49.35 -3.34
C LEU A 450 29.93 -50.00 -3.63
N GLU A 451 30.95 -49.21 -3.93
CA GLU A 451 32.32 -49.70 -4.11
C GLU A 451 32.85 -50.39 -2.85
N ALA A 452 32.53 -49.86 -1.67
CA ALA A 452 32.92 -50.47 -0.40
C ALA A 452 32.27 -51.85 -0.22
N LYS A 453 31.00 -51.97 -0.61
CA LYS A 453 30.25 -53.24 -0.58
C LYS A 453 30.82 -54.25 -1.57
N ASP A 454 31.12 -53.83 -2.80
CA ASP A 454 31.63 -54.70 -3.87
C ASP A 454 33.06 -55.17 -3.61
N ALA A 455 33.89 -54.32 -3.01
CA ALA A 455 35.24 -54.71 -2.63
C ALA A 455 35.28 -55.72 -1.45
N GLY A 456 34.12 -56.01 -0.82
CA GLY A 456 33.98 -57.05 0.20
C GLY A 456 33.41 -56.55 1.53
N ARG A 457 32.76 -55.38 1.58
CA ARG A 457 32.11 -54.79 2.77
C ARG A 457 33.07 -54.49 3.92
N ASN A 458 32.54 -53.99 5.04
CA ASN A 458 33.27 -53.65 6.26
C ASN A 458 34.52 -52.80 5.98
N ARG A 459 34.35 -51.68 5.27
CA ARG A 459 35.45 -50.78 4.89
C ARG A 459 34.97 -49.36 4.60
N VAL A 460 35.94 -48.48 4.44
CA VAL A 460 35.74 -47.07 4.10
C VAL A 460 36.33 -46.80 2.72
N ILE A 461 35.57 -46.16 1.84
CA ILE A 461 36.04 -45.68 0.54
C ILE A 461 35.78 -44.18 0.44
N GLY A 462 36.78 -43.43 -0.03
CA GLY A 462 36.71 -41.99 -0.14
C GLY A 462 36.88 -41.49 -1.58
N ARG A 463 36.15 -40.44 -1.92
CA ARG A 463 36.17 -39.78 -3.22
C ARG A 463 36.18 -38.27 -3.06
N ARG A 464 36.62 -37.56 -4.10
CA ARG A 464 36.41 -36.11 -4.24
C ARG A 464 35.28 -35.91 -5.23
N ALA A 465 34.23 -35.17 -4.85
CA ALA A 465 33.17 -34.87 -5.81
C ALA A 465 33.73 -34.00 -6.96
N GLY A 466 33.50 -34.40 -8.21
CA GLY A 466 33.93 -33.68 -9.41
C GLY A 466 35.29 -34.09 -10.02
N GLY A 467 35.86 -35.22 -9.63
CA GLY A 467 37.07 -35.79 -10.28
C GLY A 467 36.76 -37.08 -11.03
N GLY A 468 36.70 -37.01 -12.36
CA GLY A 468 36.75 -38.18 -13.24
C GLY A 468 38.14 -38.80 -13.32
#